data_AF-A0A7C0X1C3-F1
#
_entry.id   AF-A0A7C0X1C3-F1
#
_cell.length_a   1.000
_cell.length_b   1.000
_cell.length_c   1.000
_cell.angle_alpha   90.00
_cell.angle_beta   90.00
_cell.angle_gamma   90.00
#
_symmetry.space_group_name_H-M   'P 1'
#
loop_
_entity.id
_entity.type
_entity.pdbx_description
1 polymer ?
#
loop_
_entity_poly.entity_id
_entity_poly.type
_entity_poly.pdbx_seq_one_letter_code
_entity_poly.pdbx_strand_id
1 'polypeptide(L)'
;MKAAKDFLQENQPKKELTIERIAEILKTKDELTPQEVMKFREFLAAEYFYLGMELAMILMKKPEVWKNIRKSVKSDRKADMEYDATEWGKKEIVLKMKLKGIEKMLSALRSTLEIQQGEAMNLY
;
A
#
# COMPACT_ATOMS: atom_id res chain seq x y z
N MET A 1 -27.11 -19.21 25.79
CA MET A 1 -26.69 -17.89 25.27
C MET A 1 -25.22 -17.78 24.88
N LYS A 2 -24.29 -18.61 25.39
CA LYS A 2 -22.86 -18.59 25.03
C LYS A 2 -22.60 -19.13 23.61
N ALA A 3 -23.12 -20.33 23.31
CA ALA A 3 -23.00 -20.97 21.99
C ALA A 3 -23.55 -20.14 20.81
N ALA A 4 -24.60 -19.35 21.03
CA ALA A 4 -25.16 -18.47 20.00
C ALA A 4 -24.27 -17.24 19.72
N LYS A 5 -23.54 -16.74 20.73
CA LYS A 5 -22.55 -15.66 20.54
C LYS A 5 -21.31 -16.18 19.84
N ASP A 6 -20.86 -17.39 20.18
CA ASP A 6 -19.69 -18.02 19.59
C ASP A 6 -19.92 -18.33 18.09
N PHE A 7 -21.11 -18.85 17.74
CA PHE A 7 -21.50 -19.13 16.33
C PHE A 7 -21.66 -17.86 15.48
N LEU A 8 -22.09 -16.74 16.08
CA LEU A 8 -22.17 -15.43 15.43
C LEU A 8 -20.79 -14.78 15.28
N GLN A 9 -19.80 -15.18 16.08
CA GLN A 9 -18.42 -14.69 15.99
C GLN A 9 -17.63 -15.42 14.89
N GLU A 10 -17.84 -16.73 14.73
CA GLU A 10 -17.19 -17.56 13.70
C GLU A 10 -17.62 -17.22 12.27
N ASN A 11 -18.85 -16.71 12.10
CA ASN A 11 -19.43 -16.34 10.81
C ASN A 11 -19.34 -14.85 10.48
N GLN A 12 -18.61 -14.05 11.28
CA GLN A 12 -18.28 -12.71 10.81
C GLN A 12 -17.30 -12.85 9.65
N PRO A 13 -17.56 -12.23 8.48
CA PRO A 13 -16.57 -12.20 7.42
C PRO A 13 -15.28 -11.64 8.04
N LYS A 14 -14.20 -12.44 8.04
CA LYS A 14 -12.86 -11.97 8.40
C LYS A 14 -12.67 -10.68 7.60
N LYS A 15 -12.71 -9.53 8.27
CA LYS A 15 -12.52 -8.25 7.59
C LYS A 15 -11.18 -8.34 6.87
N GLU A 16 -11.24 -8.39 5.54
CA GLU A 16 -10.07 -8.54 4.71
C GLU A 16 -9.15 -7.35 4.99
N LEU A 17 -7.88 -7.65 5.24
CA LEU A 17 -6.90 -6.62 5.50
C LEU A 17 -6.57 -5.96 4.17
N THR A 18 -6.74 -4.64 4.08
CA THR A 18 -6.44 -3.86 2.88
C THR A 18 -5.53 -2.68 3.25
N ILE A 19 -4.84 -2.13 2.25
CA ILE A 19 -3.96 -0.96 2.42
C ILE A 19 -4.77 0.21 3.00
N GLU A 20 -5.95 0.46 2.44
CA GLU A 20 -6.84 1.54 2.85
C GLU A 20 -7.35 1.32 4.29
N ARG A 21 -7.63 0.07 4.67
CA ARG A 21 -8.06 -0.25 6.03
C ARG A 21 -6.93 -0.03 7.03
N ILE A 22 -5.69 -0.42 6.70
CA ILE A 22 -4.52 -0.16 7.55
C ILE A 22 -4.31 1.34 7.70
N ALA A 23 -4.39 2.10 6.61
CA ALA A 23 -4.26 3.56 6.65
C ALA A 23 -5.32 4.20 7.57
N GLU A 24 -6.57 3.73 7.50
CA GLU A 24 -7.63 4.24 8.38
C GLU A 24 -7.38 3.88 9.86
N ILE A 25 -6.89 2.67 10.15
CA ILE A 25 -6.52 2.28 11.51
C ILE A 25 -5.38 3.15 12.03
N LEU A 26 -4.33 3.36 11.22
CA LEU A 26 -3.19 4.21 11.61
C LEU A 26 -3.58 5.67 11.85
N LYS A 27 -4.65 6.14 11.19
CA LYS A 27 -5.18 7.49 11.37
C LYS A 27 -6.07 7.63 12.60
N THR A 28 -6.82 6.59 12.96
CA THR A 28 -7.91 6.66 13.94
C THR A 28 -7.58 6.04 15.28
N LYS A 29 -6.65 5.11 15.32
CA LYS A 29 -6.30 4.37 16.54
C LYS A 29 -5.12 5.04 17.24
N ASP A 30 -5.30 5.37 18.51
CA ASP A 30 -4.27 6.04 19.32
C ASP A 30 -3.04 5.17 19.54
N GLU A 31 -3.24 3.88 19.81
CA GLU A 31 -2.15 2.92 20.07
C GLU A 31 -2.38 1.59 19.35
N LEU A 32 -1.28 1.03 18.83
CA LEU A 32 -1.26 -0.29 18.20
C LEU A 32 -0.60 -1.30 19.14
N THR A 33 -1.11 -2.52 19.17
CA THR A 33 -0.40 -3.62 19.85
C THR A 33 0.80 -4.09 19.02
N PRO A 34 1.87 -4.65 19.63
CA PRO A 34 3.00 -5.20 18.88
C PRO A 34 2.59 -6.22 17.82
N GLN A 35 1.59 -7.05 18.10
CA GLN A 35 1.06 -8.05 17.16
C GLN A 35 0.38 -7.39 15.95
N GLU A 36 -0.38 -6.31 16.15
CA GLU A 36 -0.95 -5.53 15.04
C GLU A 36 0.13 -4.87 14.21
N VAL A 37 1.15 -4.28 14.86
CA VAL A 37 2.28 -3.65 14.16
C VAL A 37 2.99 -4.67 13.27
N MET A 38 3.31 -5.86 13.79
CA MET A 38 3.93 -6.92 13.01
C MET A 38 3.05 -7.35 11.84
N LYS A 39 1.78 -7.64 12.09
CA LYS A 39 0.84 -8.09 11.05
C LYS A 39 0.65 -7.05 9.94
N PHE A 40 0.56 -5.78 10.29
CA PHE A 40 0.44 -4.70 9.29
C PHE A 40 1.73 -4.56 8.49
N ARG A 41 2.90 -4.66 9.13
CA ARG A 41 4.19 -4.61 8.42
C ARG A 41 4.35 -5.77 7.44
N GLU A 42 4.02 -6.99 7.85
CA GLU A 42 4.06 -8.18 6.98
C GLU A 42 3.17 -8.02 5.75
N PHE A 43 1.91 -7.62 5.98
CA PHE A 43 0.95 -7.39 4.90
C PHE A 43 1.42 -6.28 3.95
N LEU A 44 1.80 -5.13 4.48
CA LEU A 44 2.24 -3.98 3.69
C LEU A 44 3.53 -4.28 2.91
N ALA A 45 4.45 -5.08 3.47
CA ALA A 45 5.65 -5.50 2.75
C ALA A 45 5.32 -6.42 1.57
N ALA A 46 4.39 -7.35 1.73
CA ALA A 46 3.91 -8.20 0.63
C ALA A 46 3.23 -7.37 -0.46
N GLU A 47 2.29 -6.50 -0.09
CA GLU A 47 1.60 -5.60 -1.02
C GLU A 47 2.58 -4.69 -1.77
N TYR A 48 3.58 -4.14 -1.07
CA TYR A 48 4.63 -3.33 -1.69
C TYR A 48 5.35 -4.09 -2.81
N PHE A 49 5.71 -5.36 -2.56
CA PHE A 49 6.36 -6.19 -3.55
C PHE A 49 5.46 -6.45 -4.77
N TYR A 50 4.21 -6.89 -4.55
CA TYR A 50 3.30 -7.21 -5.65
C TYR A 50 2.94 -5.99 -6.51
N LEU A 51 2.60 -4.86 -5.88
CA LEU A 51 2.33 -3.61 -6.59
C LEU A 51 3.59 -3.06 -7.28
N GLY A 52 4.77 -3.30 -6.71
CA GLY A 52 6.06 -2.97 -7.32
C GLY A 52 6.31 -3.77 -8.59
N MET A 53 5.98 -5.07 -8.58
CA MET A 53 6.06 -5.92 -9.77
C MET A 53 5.06 -5.49 -10.86
N GLU A 54 3.83 -5.12 -10.47
CA GLU A 54 2.84 -4.58 -11.42
C GLU A 54 3.34 -3.28 -12.06
N LEU A 55 3.89 -2.36 -11.25
CA LEU A 55 4.48 -1.13 -11.76
C LEU A 55 5.65 -1.41 -12.71
N ALA A 56 6.51 -2.39 -12.39
CA ALA A 56 7.60 -2.78 -13.27
C ALA A 56 7.09 -3.27 -14.63
N MET A 57 6.02 -4.06 -14.67
CA MET A 57 5.40 -4.51 -15.92
C MET A 57 4.88 -3.34 -16.76
N ILE A 58 4.27 -2.33 -16.13
CA ILE A 58 3.81 -1.12 -16.80
C ILE A 58 4.99 -0.32 -17.36
N LEU A 59 6.04 -0.14 -16.56
CA LEU A 59 7.24 0.59 -16.97
C LEU A 59 7.98 -0.09 -18.12
N MET A 60 7.94 -1.43 -18.22
CA MET A 60 8.47 -2.15 -19.38
C MET A 60 7.67 -1.90 -20.67
N LYS A 61 6.37 -1.62 -20.56
CA LYS A 61 5.50 -1.28 -21.71
C LYS A 61 5.58 0.18 -22.12
N LYS A 62 5.93 1.07 -21.17
CA LYS A 62 5.99 2.52 -21.39
C LYS A 62 6.78 2.95 -22.63
N PRO A 63 8.00 2.45 -22.91
CA PRO A 63 8.76 2.89 -24.09
C PRO A 63 8.04 2.63 -25.41
N GLU A 64 7.35 1.49 -25.53
CA GLU A 64 6.61 1.13 -26.74
C GLU A 64 5.41 2.05 -26.95
N VAL A 65 4.60 2.23 -25.89
CA VAL A 65 3.40 3.09 -25.91
C VAL A 65 3.82 4.54 -26.18
N TRP A 66 4.82 5.03 -25.44
CA TRP A 66 5.32 6.39 -25.57
C TRP A 66 5.88 6.65 -26.97
N LYS A 67 6.66 5.72 -27.55
CA LYS A 67 7.18 5.86 -28.92
C LYS A 67 6.06 5.97 -29.95
N ASN A 68 4.95 5.26 -29.77
CA ASN A 68 3.80 5.36 -30.67
C ASN A 68 3.08 6.70 -30.54
N ILE A 69 2.88 7.20 -29.32
CA ILE A 69 2.33 8.54 -29.06
C ILE A 69 3.25 9.63 -29.63
N ARG A 70 4.57 9.48 -29.47
CA ARG A 70 5.55 10.47 -29.90
C ARG A 70 5.52 10.75 -31.41
N LYS A 71 5.10 9.76 -32.22
CA LYS A 71 4.93 9.90 -33.67
C LYS A 71 3.81 10.88 -34.03
N SER A 72 2.78 11.02 -33.18
CA SER A 72 1.61 11.85 -33.46
C SER A 72 1.66 13.25 -32.84
N VAL A 73 2.69 13.58 -32.04
CA VAL A 73 2.78 14.86 -31.33
C VAL A 73 4.11 15.56 -31.57
N LYS A 74 4.11 16.89 -31.52
CA LYS A 74 5.28 17.72 -31.90
C LYS A 74 6.33 17.88 -30.79
N SER A 75 5.98 17.66 -29.52
CA SER A 75 6.88 17.86 -28.38
C SER A 75 6.84 16.70 -27.40
N ASP A 76 7.96 16.47 -26.72
CA ASP A 76 8.09 15.42 -25.71
C ASP A 76 7.13 15.67 -24.54
N ARG A 77 6.98 16.93 -24.11
CA ARG A 77 6.01 17.32 -23.08
C ARG A 77 4.57 16.93 -23.46
N LYS A 78 4.18 17.09 -24.72
CA LYS A 78 2.84 16.67 -25.17
C LYS A 78 2.74 15.14 -25.19
N ALA A 79 3.80 14.43 -25.59
CA ALA A 79 3.83 12.97 -25.55
C ALA A 79 3.69 12.44 -24.12
N ASP A 80 4.35 13.05 -23.14
CA ASP A 80 4.21 12.70 -21.72
C ASP A 80 2.77 12.91 -21.23
N MET A 81 2.16 14.07 -21.53
CA MET A 81 0.77 14.33 -21.16
C MET A 81 -0.21 13.34 -21.80
N GLU A 82 -0.02 13.01 -23.07
CA GLU A 82 -0.86 12.01 -23.76
C GLU A 82 -0.64 10.61 -23.18
N TYR A 83 0.59 10.24 -22.84
CA TYR A 83 0.89 8.97 -22.16
C TYR A 83 0.20 8.90 -20.79
N ASP A 84 0.30 9.95 -19.98
CA ASP A 84 -0.35 10.04 -18.66
C ASP A 84 -1.87 9.92 -18.75
N ALA A 85 -2.47 10.33 -19.88
CA ALA A 85 -3.90 10.19 -20.14
C ALA A 85 -4.32 8.76 -20.53
N THR A 86 -3.39 7.90 -20.96
CA THR A 86 -3.67 6.49 -21.27
C THR A 86 -3.99 5.67 -20.01
N GLU A 87 -4.55 4.47 -20.19
CA GLU A 87 -4.74 3.55 -19.07
C GLU A 87 -3.43 3.16 -18.38
N TRP A 88 -2.34 3.01 -19.14
CA TRP A 88 -1.02 2.69 -18.61
C TRP A 88 -0.46 3.82 -17.76
N GLY A 89 -0.54 5.07 -18.24
CA GLY A 89 -0.10 6.25 -17.49
C GLY A 89 -0.90 6.45 -16.21
N LYS A 90 -2.23 6.30 -16.26
CA LYS A 90 -3.09 6.37 -15.07
C LYS A 90 -2.73 5.29 -14.04
N LYS A 91 -2.55 4.03 -14.48
CA LYS A 91 -2.14 2.94 -13.59
C LYS A 91 -0.75 3.19 -12.98
N GLU A 92 0.21 3.67 -13.76
CA GLU A 92 1.55 4.04 -13.29
C GLU A 92 1.47 5.06 -12.15
N ILE A 93 0.68 6.14 -12.34
CA ILE A 93 0.50 7.18 -11.32
C ILE A 93 -0.12 6.61 -10.05
N VAL A 94 -1.19 5.83 -10.17
CA VAL A 94 -1.88 5.23 -9.02
C VAL A 94 -0.94 4.30 -8.24
N LEU A 95 -0.21 3.42 -8.93
CA LEU A 95 0.70 2.48 -8.28
C LEU A 95 1.86 3.19 -7.59
N LYS A 96 2.45 4.21 -8.23
CA LYS A 96 3.49 5.03 -7.59
C LYS A 96 3.01 5.68 -6.30
N MET A 97 1.78 6.22 -6.31
CA MET A 97 1.20 6.84 -5.11
C MET A 97 0.87 5.81 -4.02
N LYS A 98 0.35 4.64 -4.40
CA LYS A 98 0.10 3.53 -3.46
C LYS A 98 1.39 3.05 -2.80
N LEU A 99 2.43 2.76 -3.59
CA LEU A 99 3.74 2.33 -3.10
C LEU A 99 4.35 3.35 -2.13
N LYS A 100 4.32 4.65 -2.49
CA LYS A 100 4.77 5.72 -1.60
C LYS A 100 3.98 5.77 -0.29
N GLY A 101 2.67 5.57 -0.35
CA GLY A 101 1.82 5.47 0.83
C GLY A 101 2.25 4.31 1.74
N ILE A 102 2.47 3.14 1.15
CA ILE A 102 2.95 1.94 1.86
C ILE A 102 4.31 2.19 2.53
N GLU A 103 5.27 2.80 1.85
CA GLU A 103 6.58 3.14 2.44
C GLU A 103 6.45 4.02 3.68
N LYS A 104 5.55 5.01 3.64
CA LYS A 104 5.32 5.90 4.78
C LYS A 104 4.65 5.16 5.94
N MET A 105 3.70 4.27 5.66
CA MET A 105 3.10 3.43 6.69
C MET A 105 4.12 2.46 7.32
N LEU A 106 4.96 1.81 6.52
CA LEU A 106 6.04 0.94 7.01
C LEU A 106 7.02 1.72 7.89
N SER A 107 7.38 2.94 7.49
CA SER A 107 8.25 3.82 8.30
C SER A 107 7.61 4.19 9.63
N ALA A 108 6.33 4.56 9.64
CA ALA A 108 5.61 4.90 10.88
C ALA A 108 5.53 3.69 11.83
N LEU A 109 5.15 2.53 11.30
CA LEU A 109 5.06 1.27 12.06
C LEU A 109 6.42 0.83 12.64
N ARG A 110 7.52 1.13 11.95
CA ARG A 110 8.87 0.89 12.48
C ARG A 110 9.13 1.73 13.73
N SER A 111 8.85 3.04 13.67
CA SER A 111 9.02 3.92 14.81
C SER A 111 8.14 3.50 15.99
N THR A 112 6.89 3.08 15.73
CA THR A 112 6.00 2.53 16.77
C THR A 112 6.63 1.31 17.46
N LEU A 113 7.20 0.38 16.68
CA LEU A 113 7.85 -0.81 17.25
C LEU A 113 9.09 -0.47 18.09
N GLU A 114 9.91 0.46 17.62
CA GLU A 114 11.13 0.90 18.32
C GLU A 114 10.79 1.54 19.68
N ILE A 115 9.73 2.36 19.74
CA ILE A 115 9.23 2.95 21.00
C ILE A 115 8.75 1.85 21.95
N GLN A 116 7.91 0.93 21.47
CA GLN A 116 7.39 -0.17 22.29
C GLN A 116 8.49 -1.07 22.86
N GLN A 117 9.55 -1.32 22.09
CA GLN A 117 10.72 -2.05 22.56
C GLN A 117 11.48 -1.28 23.64
N GLY A 118 11.69 0.04 23.44
CA GLY A 118 12.36 0.89 24.42
C GLY A 118 11.59 0.97 25.75
N GLU A 119 10.27 1.12 25.69
CA GLU A 119 9.40 1.13 26.88
C GLU A 119 9.45 -0.19 27.64
N ALA A 120 9.40 -1.33 26.93
CA ALA A 120 9.53 -2.64 27.54
C ALA A 120 10.88 -2.86 28.24
N MET A 121 11.97 -2.35 27.65
CA MET A 121 13.32 -2.47 28.22
C MET A 121 13.56 -1.56 29.42
N ASN A 122 12.88 -0.41 29.51
CA ASN A 122 12.97 0.52 30.64
C ASN A 122 12.11 0.09 31.85
N LEU A 123 11.22 -0.89 31.67
CA LEU A 123 10.38 -1.45 32.73
C LEU A 123 11.07 -2.58 33.52
N TYR A 124 12.27 -3.00 33.10
CA TYR A 124 13.15 -3.97 33.77
C TYR A 124 14.41 -3.28 34.31
#